data_AF-A0A2U8WFG1-F1
#
_entry.id   AF-A0A2U8WFG1-F1
#
_cell.length_a   1.000
_cell.length_b   1.000
_cell.length_c   1.000
_cell.angle_alpha   90.00
_cell.angle_beta   90.00
_cell.angle_gamma   90.00
#
_symmetry.space_group_name_H-M   'P 1'
#
loop_
_entity.id
_entity.type
_entity.pdbx_description
1 polymer ?
#
loop_
_entity_poly.entity_id
_entity_poly.type
_entity_poly.pdbx_seq_one_letter_code
_entity_poly.pdbx_strand_id
1 'polypeptide(L)'
;MSNGPPPPGSPTSIQSLVGDALRETNELARKEIALFRAEMASNVRSLFIGLACLVGAAVFAVVSLLVLIGAFVKWLATIVGSEWLSALIVGGVLLVIAIGMALWGRSAMSLSTLAPTRTTRQVRQDARALSERVSG
;
A
#
# COMPACT_ATOMS: atom_id res chain seq x y z
N MET A 1 15.28 -72.86 -36.70
CA MET A 1 15.80 -71.65 -36.02
C MET A 1 14.64 -71.04 -35.23
N SER A 2 14.78 -70.95 -33.91
CA SER A 2 13.74 -70.64 -32.92
C SER A 2 13.51 -69.14 -32.74
N ASN A 3 12.27 -68.66 -32.90
CA ASN A 3 11.87 -67.32 -32.45
C ASN A 3 11.40 -67.41 -30.98
N GLY A 4 12.21 -66.90 -30.06
CA GLY A 4 11.87 -66.82 -28.64
C GLY A 4 10.90 -65.67 -28.33
N PRO A 5 10.12 -65.75 -27.24
CA PRO A 5 9.20 -64.69 -26.83
C PRO A 5 9.94 -63.41 -26.39
N PRO A 6 9.35 -62.22 -26.59
CA PRO A 6 9.97 -60.95 -26.20
C PRO A 6 10.18 -60.85 -24.68
N PRO A 7 11.27 -60.22 -24.21
CA PRO A 7 11.61 -60.16 -22.79
C PRO A 7 10.63 -59.30 -21.96
N PRO A 8 10.43 -59.63 -20.67
CA PRO A 8 9.45 -58.98 -19.81
C PRO A 8 9.85 -57.57 -19.36
N GLY A 9 8.83 -56.69 -19.32
CA GLY A 9 8.67 -55.41 -18.61
C GLY A 9 9.91 -54.72 -18.03
N SER A 10 10.27 -53.59 -18.62
CA SER A 10 11.39 -52.75 -18.20
C SER A 10 11.17 -52.06 -16.84
N PRO A 11 12.24 -51.81 -16.05
CA PRO A 11 12.24 -51.04 -14.79
C PRO A 11 11.93 -49.53 -14.95
N THR A 12 11.30 -49.14 -16.06
CA THR A 12 11.03 -47.76 -16.46
C THR A 12 9.85 -47.13 -15.70
N SER A 13 9.01 -47.93 -15.01
CA SER A 13 7.76 -47.44 -14.42
C SER A 13 7.93 -46.50 -13.24
N ILE A 14 8.86 -46.78 -12.31
CA ILE A 14 9.09 -45.90 -11.14
C ILE A 14 9.78 -44.60 -11.57
N GLN A 15 10.70 -44.69 -12.53
CA GLN A 15 11.41 -43.55 -13.09
C GLN A 15 10.47 -42.65 -13.92
N SER A 16 9.52 -43.24 -14.66
CA SER A 16 8.50 -42.50 -15.40
C SER A 16 7.49 -41.81 -14.47
N LEU A 17 7.04 -42.48 -13.39
CA LEU A 17 6.12 -41.89 -12.41
C LEU A 17 6.71 -40.68 -11.67
N VAL A 18 8.00 -40.73 -11.32
CA VAL A 18 8.70 -39.58 -10.74
C VAL A 18 8.82 -38.44 -11.75
N GLY A 19 9.10 -38.76 -13.02
CA GLY A 19 9.12 -37.78 -14.11
C GLY A 19 7.76 -37.10 -14.30
N ASP A 20 6.68 -37.87 -14.27
CA ASP A 20 5.32 -37.37 -14.43
C ASP A 20 4.88 -36.51 -13.24
N ALA A 21 5.16 -36.91 -12.01
CA ALA A 21 4.85 -36.13 -10.80
C ALA A 21 5.61 -34.78 -10.75
N LEU A 22 6.88 -34.76 -11.18
CA LEU A 22 7.65 -33.52 -11.31
C LEU A 22 7.09 -32.61 -12.41
N ARG A 23 6.57 -33.21 -13.49
CA ARG A 23 5.94 -32.48 -14.60
C ARG A 23 4.61 -31.85 -14.16
N GLU A 24 3.78 -32.59 -13.43
CA GLU A 24 2.53 -32.08 -12.83
C GLU A 24 2.79 -30.98 -11.81
N THR A 25 3.79 -31.14 -10.93
CA THR A 25 4.17 -30.11 -9.95
C THR A 25 4.62 -28.83 -10.63
N ASN A 26 5.39 -28.95 -11.72
CA ASN A 26 5.83 -27.80 -12.52
C ASN A 26 4.67 -27.13 -13.26
N GLU A 27 3.71 -27.90 -13.78
CA GLU A 27 2.49 -27.35 -14.37
C GLU A 27 1.63 -26.63 -13.32
N LEU A 28 1.50 -27.18 -12.11
CA LEU A 28 0.75 -26.56 -11.02
C LEU A 28 1.42 -25.26 -10.54
N ALA A 29 2.73 -25.27 -10.35
CA ALA A 29 3.49 -24.07 -10.00
C ALA A 29 3.32 -22.96 -11.04
N ARG A 30 3.34 -23.29 -12.34
CA ARG A 30 3.05 -22.32 -13.41
C ARG A 30 1.63 -21.78 -13.34
N LYS A 31 0.64 -22.62 -13.03
CA LYS A 31 -0.75 -22.20 -12.85
C LYS A 31 -0.91 -21.27 -11.65
N GLU A 32 -0.31 -21.56 -10.51
CA GLU A 32 -0.34 -20.68 -9.33
C GLU A 32 0.35 -19.34 -9.61
N ILE A 33 1.49 -19.33 -10.29
CA ILE A 33 2.15 -18.09 -10.71
C ILE A 33 1.25 -17.30 -11.67
N ALA A 34 0.60 -17.96 -12.64
CA ALA A 34 -0.32 -17.31 -13.56
C ALA A 34 -1.54 -16.72 -12.82
N LEU A 35 -2.11 -17.45 -11.87
CA LEU A 35 -3.21 -16.99 -11.03
C LEU A 35 -2.81 -15.81 -10.16
N PHE A 36 -1.68 -15.93 -9.45
CA PHE A 36 -1.12 -14.85 -8.64
C PHE A 36 -0.87 -13.59 -9.47
N ARG A 37 -0.33 -13.73 -10.69
CA ARG A 37 -0.14 -12.60 -11.61
C ARG A 37 -1.47 -11.98 -12.04
N ALA A 38 -2.49 -12.79 -12.30
CA ALA A 38 -3.82 -12.29 -12.64
C ALA A 38 -4.47 -11.53 -11.47
N GLU A 39 -4.38 -12.06 -10.26
CA GLU A 39 -4.89 -11.42 -9.05
C GLU A 39 -4.12 -10.15 -8.70
N MET A 40 -2.79 -10.18 -8.77
CA MET A 40 -1.95 -8.99 -8.62
C MET A 40 -2.32 -7.92 -9.64
N ALA A 41 -2.52 -8.26 -10.91
CA ALA A 41 -2.93 -7.31 -11.93
C ALA A 41 -4.30 -6.67 -11.61
N SER A 42 -5.26 -7.47 -11.12
CA SER A 42 -6.57 -6.99 -10.67
C SER A 42 -6.46 -6.06 -9.46
N ASN A 43 -5.66 -6.44 -8.45
CA ASN A 43 -5.43 -5.67 -7.24
C ASN A 43 -4.75 -4.34 -7.58
N VAL A 44 -3.70 -4.36 -8.39
CA VAL A 44 -2.99 -3.17 -8.85
C VAL A 44 -3.94 -2.24 -9.63
N ARG A 45 -4.76 -2.77 -10.52
CA ARG A 45 -5.77 -1.97 -11.24
C ARG A 45 -6.76 -1.30 -10.28
N SER A 46 -7.26 -2.04 -9.28
CA SER A 46 -8.18 -1.52 -8.28
C SER A 46 -7.53 -0.42 -7.43
N LEU A 47 -6.27 -0.60 -7.03
CA LEU A 47 -5.49 0.41 -6.34
C LEU A 47 -5.29 1.68 -7.20
N PHE A 48 -5.00 1.51 -8.49
CA PHE A 48 -4.88 2.64 -9.43
C PHE A 48 -6.19 3.41 -9.57
N ILE A 49 -7.32 2.72 -9.72
CA ILE A 49 -8.64 3.37 -9.78
C ILE A 49 -8.93 4.08 -8.47
N GLY A 50 -8.68 3.44 -7.33
CA GLY A 50 -8.87 4.05 -6.01
C GLY A 50 -8.03 5.32 -5.83
N LEU A 51 -6.75 5.29 -6.24
CA LEU A 51 -5.86 6.43 -6.19
C LEU A 51 -6.31 7.55 -7.15
N ALA A 52 -6.73 7.20 -8.37
CA ALA A 52 -7.26 8.16 -9.33
C ALA A 52 -8.53 8.85 -8.80
N CYS A 53 -9.45 8.09 -8.21
CA CYS A 53 -10.63 8.62 -7.55
C CYS A 53 -10.27 9.52 -6.36
N LEU A 54 -9.29 9.14 -5.54
CA LEU A 54 -8.85 9.95 -4.40
C LEU A 54 -8.23 11.29 -4.85
N VAL A 55 -7.37 11.26 -5.87
CA VAL A 55 -6.78 12.48 -6.45
C VAL A 55 -7.88 13.35 -7.07
N GLY A 56 -8.81 12.75 -7.82
CA GLY A 56 -9.96 13.46 -8.38
C GLY A 56 -10.80 14.13 -7.28
N ALA A 57 -11.14 13.39 -6.23
CA ALA A 57 -11.88 13.91 -5.09
C ALA A 57 -11.14 15.06 -4.39
N ALA A 58 -9.82 14.95 -4.22
CA ALA A 58 -9.00 16.02 -3.65
C ALA A 58 -9.05 17.30 -4.50
N VAL A 59 -8.92 17.18 -5.83
CA VAL A 59 -9.04 18.31 -6.77
C VAL A 59 -10.43 18.96 -6.67
N PHE A 60 -11.50 18.16 -6.72
CA PHE A 60 -12.86 18.68 -6.59
C PHE A 60 -13.09 19.34 -5.24
N ALA A 61 -12.59 18.76 -4.15
CA ALA A 61 -12.69 19.36 -2.81
C ALA A 61 -12.01 20.73 -2.75
N VAL A 62 -10.81 20.87 -3.34
CA VAL A 62 -10.12 22.18 -3.40
C VAL A 62 -10.92 23.19 -4.23
N VAL A 63 -11.39 22.81 -5.42
CA VAL A 63 -12.18 23.71 -6.29
C VAL A 63 -13.47 24.15 -5.58
N SER A 64 -14.23 23.20 -5.03
CA SER A 64 -15.46 23.48 -4.28
C SER A 64 -15.20 24.37 -3.07
N LEU A 65 -14.11 24.13 -2.33
CA LEU A 65 -13.73 24.96 -1.19
C LEU A 65 -13.43 26.40 -1.61
N LEU A 66 -12.69 26.62 -2.70
CA LEU A 66 -12.42 27.96 -3.21
C LEU A 66 -13.71 28.70 -3.61
N VAL A 67 -14.64 28.01 -4.28
CA VAL A 67 -15.95 28.56 -4.63
C VAL A 67 -16.76 28.91 -3.38
N LEU A 68 -16.79 28.02 -2.37
CA LEU A 68 -17.47 28.26 -1.10
C LEU A 68 -16.87 29.44 -0.34
N ILE A 69 -15.55 29.55 -0.27
CA ILE A 69 -14.86 30.70 0.36
C ILE A 69 -15.28 31.99 -0.34
N GLY A 70 -15.26 32.03 -1.67
CA GLY A 70 -15.71 33.21 -2.42
C GLY A 70 -17.18 33.55 -2.19
N ALA A 71 -18.06 32.55 -2.13
CA ALA A 71 -19.47 32.74 -1.80
C ALA A 71 -19.65 33.26 -0.37
N PHE A 72 -18.89 32.73 0.59
CA PHE A 72 -18.95 33.16 1.99
C PHE A 72 -18.43 34.58 2.18
N VAL A 73 -17.36 34.97 1.49
CA VAL A 73 -16.87 36.35 1.46
C VAL A 73 -17.93 37.30 0.92
N LYS A 74 -18.57 36.96 -0.21
CA LYS A 74 -19.66 37.78 -0.78
C LYS A 74 -20.86 37.88 0.15
N TRP A 75 -21.26 36.78 0.76
CA TRP A 75 -22.33 36.77 1.76
C TRP A 75 -21.99 37.66 2.95
N LEU A 76 -20.79 37.54 3.51
CA LEU A 76 -20.34 38.35 4.63
C LEU A 76 -20.22 39.84 4.25
N ALA A 77 -19.85 40.15 3.00
CA ALA A 77 -19.82 41.50 2.49
C ALA A 77 -21.19 42.18 2.53
N THR A 78 -22.30 41.44 2.39
CA THR A 78 -23.66 42.00 2.54
C THR A 78 -23.95 42.47 3.97
N ILE A 79 -23.27 41.90 4.96
CA ILE A 79 -23.45 42.22 6.39
C ILE A 79 -22.46 43.30 6.82
N VAL A 80 -21.20 43.18 6.40
CA VAL A 80 -20.10 44.09 6.78
C VAL A 80 -20.12 45.39 5.96
N GLY A 81 -20.74 45.38 4.79
CA GLY A 81 -20.77 46.53 3.87
C GLY A 81 -19.47 46.77 3.09
N SER A 82 -18.51 45.85 3.19
CA SER A 82 -17.22 45.93 2.49
C SER A 82 -16.70 44.54 2.13
N GLU A 83 -16.43 44.32 0.83
CA GLU A 83 -15.92 43.04 0.32
C GLU A 83 -14.49 42.75 0.78
N TRP A 84 -13.63 43.77 0.83
CA TRP A 84 -12.23 43.58 1.21
C TRP A 84 -12.06 43.28 2.71
N LEU A 85 -12.85 43.92 3.60
CA LEU A 85 -12.86 43.56 5.03
C LEU A 85 -13.36 42.14 5.22
N SER A 86 -14.41 41.76 4.48
CA SER A 86 -14.98 40.41 4.57
C SER A 86 -13.99 39.34 4.13
N ALA A 87 -13.26 39.59 3.04
CA ALA A 87 -12.18 38.71 2.59
C ALA A 87 -11.09 38.56 3.65
N LEU A 88 -10.71 39.66 4.32
CA LEU A 88 -9.68 39.64 5.37
C LEU A 88 -10.14 38.86 6.60
N ILE A 89 -11.41 38.99 7.02
CA ILE A 89 -11.98 38.25 8.15
C ILE A 89 -12.02 36.76 7.84
N VAL A 90 -12.57 36.36 6.69
CA VAL A 90 -12.66 34.95 6.29
C VAL A 90 -11.27 34.34 6.14
N GLY A 91 -10.35 35.04 5.46
CA GLY A 91 -8.97 34.62 5.31
C GLY A 91 -8.24 34.46 6.65
N GLY A 92 -8.46 35.40 7.58
CA GLY A 92 -7.91 35.32 8.93
C GLY A 92 -8.39 34.10 9.71
N VAL A 93 -9.70 33.79 9.66
CA VAL A 93 -10.26 32.59 10.30
C VAL A 93 -9.66 31.31 9.71
N LEU A 94 -9.58 31.22 8.39
CA LEU A 94 -8.98 30.06 7.71
C LEU A 94 -7.50 29.90 8.05
N LEU A 95 -6.76 31.00 8.17
CA LEU A 95 -5.35 30.98 8.58
C LEU A 95 -5.18 30.41 9.98
N VAL A 96 -6.02 30.83 10.94
CA VAL A 96 -5.99 30.30 12.31
C VAL A 96 -6.25 28.79 12.32
N ILE A 97 -7.24 28.32 11.56
CA ILE A 97 -7.54 26.90 11.41
C ILE A 97 -6.34 26.16 10.79
N ALA A 98 -5.75 26.70 9.73
CA ALA A 98 -4.60 26.10 9.04
C ALA A 98 -3.38 25.97 9.97
N ILE A 99 -3.08 26.99 10.77
CA ILE A 99 -2.01 26.94 11.77
C ILE A 99 -2.31 25.85 12.81
N GLY A 100 -3.54 25.79 13.33
CA GLY A 100 -3.96 24.74 14.28
C GLY A 100 -3.79 23.33 13.72
N MET A 101 -4.22 23.09 12.48
CA MET A 101 -4.04 21.82 11.79
C MET A 101 -2.56 21.50 11.55
N ALA A 102 -1.73 22.48 11.18
CA ALA A 102 -0.30 22.29 10.94
C ALA A 102 0.42 21.89 12.24
N LEU A 103 0.09 22.52 13.36
CA LEU A 103 0.64 22.19 14.67
C LEU A 103 0.20 20.79 15.13
N TRP A 104 -1.06 20.43 14.92
CA TRP A 104 -1.59 19.09 15.23
C TRP A 104 -1.00 18.00 14.32
N GLY A 105 -0.87 18.27 13.03
CA GLY A 105 -0.23 17.36 12.09
C GLY A 105 1.25 17.13 12.45
N ARG A 106 1.96 18.20 12.84
CA ARG A 106 3.34 18.11 13.31
C ARG A 106 3.47 17.24 14.56
N SER A 107 2.53 17.34 15.51
CA SER A 107 2.58 16.50 16.72
C SER A 107 2.23 15.04 16.41
N ALA A 108 1.26 14.79 15.54
CA ALA A 108 0.90 13.44 15.09
C ALA A 108 2.06 12.74 14.34
N MET A 109 2.81 13.48 13.52
CA MET A 109 3.98 12.98 12.80
C MET A 109 5.27 12.97 13.63
N SER A 110 5.24 13.37 14.91
CA SER A 110 6.44 13.34 15.72
C SER A 110 6.98 11.91 15.81
N LEU A 111 8.30 11.75 15.64
CA LEU A 111 8.96 10.43 15.59
C LEU A 111 8.75 9.59 16.87
N SER A 112 8.30 10.19 17.97
CA SER A 112 7.92 9.44 19.18
C SER A 112 6.68 8.54 18.97
N THR A 113 5.82 8.85 18.00
CA THR A 113 4.65 8.03 17.65
C THR A 113 4.94 6.99 16.57
N LEU A 114 5.97 7.22 15.74
CA LEU A 114 6.35 6.35 14.61
C LEU A 114 7.52 5.41 14.93
N ALA A 115 8.32 5.67 15.97
CA ALA A 115 9.36 4.77 16.41
C ALA A 115 8.73 3.54 17.09
N PRO A 116 8.89 2.32 16.54
CA PRO A 116 8.43 1.11 17.21
C PRO A 116 9.31 0.89 18.45
N THR A 117 8.88 1.40 19.59
CA THR A 117 9.58 1.23 20.88
C THR A 117 9.69 -0.24 21.28
N ARG A 118 8.82 -1.11 20.74
CA ARG A 118 8.84 -2.56 20.97
C ARG A 118 9.84 -3.29 20.06
N THR A 119 9.87 -3.00 18.75
CA THR A 119 10.74 -3.70 17.78
C THR A 119 12.21 -3.38 18.00
N THR A 120 12.54 -2.14 18.34
CA THR A 120 13.94 -1.73 18.59
C THR A 120 14.56 -2.41 19.81
N ARG A 121 13.76 -2.74 20.83
CA ARG A 121 14.22 -3.46 22.02
C ARG A 121 14.49 -4.94 21.75
N GLN A 122 13.64 -5.60 20.95
CA GLN A 122 13.84 -7.01 20.57
C GLN A 122 15.05 -7.17 19.63
N VAL A 123 15.19 -6.30 18.63
CA VAL A 123 16.36 -6.31 17.72
C VAL A 123 17.66 -6.06 18.49
N ARG A 124 17.66 -5.19 19.52
CA ARG A 124 18.83 -5.00 20.38
C ARG A 124 19.16 -6.21 21.24
N GLN A 125 18.16 -6.97 21.70
CA GLN A 125 18.37 -8.19 22.49
C GLN A 125 18.94 -9.32 21.61
N ASP A 126 18.40 -9.49 20.41
CA ASP A 126 18.89 -10.49 19.45
C ASP A 126 20.32 -10.18 18.97
N ALA A 127 20.63 -8.91 18.73
CA ALA A 127 21.99 -8.49 18.37
C ALA A 127 23.01 -8.75 19.49
N ARG A 128 22.62 -8.55 20.76
CA ARG A 128 23.47 -8.88 21.92
C ARG A 128 23.69 -10.39 22.02
N ALA A 129 22.64 -11.18 21.91
CA ALA A 129 22.72 -12.64 21.95
C ALA A 129 23.58 -13.23 20.82
N LEU A 130 23.61 -12.58 19.65
CA LEU A 130 24.51 -12.96 18.55
C LEU A 130 25.96 -12.54 18.82
N SER A 131 26.18 -11.34 19.35
CA SER A 131 27.54 -10.86 19.66
C SER A 131 28.24 -11.70 20.74
N GLU A 132 27.47 -12.21 21.70
CA GLU A 132 27.97 -13.05 22.80
C GLU A 132 28.37 -14.45 22.30
N ARG A 133 27.71 -14.95 21.25
CA ARG A 133 28.02 -16.25 20.61
C ARG A 133 29.22 -16.23 19.66
N VAL A 134 29.62 -15.05 19.19
CA VAL A 134 30.78 -14.88 18.30
C VAL A 134 32.05 -14.51 19.09
N SER A 135 31.87 -14.02 20.32
CA SER A 135 32.96 -13.55 21.19
C SER A 135 33.35 -14.55 22.29
N GLY A 136 32.68 -15.70 22.38
CA GLY A 136 33.00 -16.84 23.25
C GLY A 136 33.33 -18.07 22.42
#